data_AF-A0A1Q7FSH3-F1
#
_entry.id   AF-A0A1Q7FSH3-F1
#
_cell.length_a   1.000
_cell.length_b   1.000
_cell.length_c   1.000
_cell.angle_alpha   90.00
_cell.angle_beta   90.00
_cell.angle_gamma   90.00
#
_symmetry.space_group_name_H-M   'P 1'
#
loop_
_entity.id
_entity.type
_entity.pdbx_description
1 polymer ?
#
loop_
_entity_poly.entity_id
_entity_poly.type
_entity_poly.pdbx_seq_one_letter_code
_entity_poly.pdbx_strand_id
1 'polypeptide(L)'
;MPAHDWEPYDAHAHYRTHNRPSSEAGVDFTDYARSMHTLRTKPRHAGRKPAPWAYCDETLRELLLTYLEHRFYLRPAHGDDLSARLEKIESAAQKQAKPTAARLQKYVRAYRDADAVQLQNHDTRLLMTQRGHAELVASLVYLYYRVGFTSNDCADALSLKPPHCRQILARLAIMYDRFLAPHAPDRGLPVLRGHAARARLASRTRIRAGVGELYSVRQRLRRVETPLKLGGRKPVGERNGQGWG
;
A
#
# COMPACT_ATOMS: atom_id res chain seq x y z
N MET A 1 -29.44 47.95 10.54
CA MET A 1 -29.13 46.51 10.50
C MET A 1 -29.85 45.83 11.63
N PRO A 2 -30.84 44.96 11.34
CA PRO A 2 -30.99 43.71 12.06
C PRO A 2 -30.56 42.57 11.13
N ALA A 3 -29.77 41.66 11.68
CA ALA A 3 -29.17 40.53 10.99
C ALA A 3 -30.13 39.33 10.98
N HIS A 4 -30.18 38.67 9.81
CA HIS A 4 -30.50 37.25 9.58
C HIS A 4 -31.65 36.60 10.36
N ASP A 5 -32.81 36.47 9.69
CA ASP A 5 -33.68 35.32 9.90
C ASP A 5 -33.02 34.09 9.26
N TRP A 6 -32.33 33.31 10.08
CA TRP A 6 -31.98 31.93 9.79
C TRP A 6 -33.14 31.09 10.36
N GLU A 7 -33.92 30.43 9.50
CA GLU A 7 -34.79 29.38 10.03
C GLU A 7 -33.91 28.23 10.55
N PRO A 8 -34.17 27.71 11.77
CA PRO A 8 -33.31 26.73 12.41
C PRO A 8 -33.37 25.38 11.71
N TYR A 9 -32.22 24.69 11.71
CA TYR A 9 -32.13 23.26 11.45
C TYR A 9 -33.23 22.49 12.21
N ASP A 10 -34.11 21.82 11.45
CA ASP A 10 -35.23 21.05 12.02
C ASP A 10 -34.76 19.67 12.50
N ALA A 11 -34.97 19.47 13.80
CA ALA A 11 -34.50 18.36 14.62
C ALA A 11 -35.52 17.21 14.76
N HIS A 12 -36.49 17.05 13.86
CA HIS A 12 -37.12 15.73 13.67
C HIS A 12 -36.09 14.65 13.28
N ALA A 13 -34.90 15.05 12.81
CA ALA A 13 -33.80 14.21 12.33
C ALA A 13 -33.17 13.23 13.36
N HIS A 14 -33.54 13.32 14.66
CA HIS A 14 -33.04 12.43 15.72
C HIS A 14 -34.17 11.74 16.54
N TYR A 15 -35.35 11.49 15.95
CA TYR A 15 -36.38 10.45 16.24
C TYR A 15 -36.71 9.90 17.66
N ARG A 16 -36.09 10.30 18.77
CA ARG A 16 -36.51 9.97 20.14
C ARG A 16 -36.24 11.15 21.07
N THR A 17 -37.27 11.96 21.29
CA THR A 17 -37.23 13.19 22.12
C THR A 17 -36.94 12.94 23.60
N HIS A 18 -37.00 11.70 24.07
CA HIS A 18 -36.79 11.32 25.47
C HIS A 18 -35.31 11.19 25.84
N ASN A 19 -34.39 11.20 24.87
CA ASN A 19 -32.94 11.05 25.08
C ASN A 19 -32.14 12.29 24.66
N ARG A 20 -32.77 13.47 24.59
CA ARG A 20 -32.06 14.70 24.25
C ARG A 20 -31.19 15.10 25.45
N PRO A 21 -29.86 15.21 25.32
CA PRO A 21 -29.04 15.68 26.42
C PRO A 21 -29.38 17.15 26.70
N SER A 22 -30.07 17.41 27.82
CA SER A 22 -30.28 18.76 28.35
C SER A 22 -29.08 19.14 29.23
N SER A 23 -28.81 20.43 29.37
CA SER A 23 -27.81 20.94 30.33
C SER A 23 -28.14 20.58 31.78
N GLU A 24 -29.40 20.22 32.06
CA GLU A 24 -29.90 19.78 33.37
C GLU A 24 -29.76 18.26 33.59
N ALA A 25 -29.49 17.48 32.54
CA ALA A 25 -29.46 16.01 32.60
C ALA A 25 -28.29 15.45 33.43
N GLY A 26 -27.33 16.29 33.86
CA GLY A 26 -26.27 15.91 34.80
C GLY A 26 -25.35 14.79 34.30
N VAL A 27 -25.29 14.54 32.99
CA VAL A 27 -24.48 13.46 32.42
C VAL A 27 -23.01 13.87 32.49
N ASP A 28 -22.28 13.28 33.43
CA ASP A 28 -20.85 13.49 33.59
C ASP A 28 -20.07 12.49 32.70
N PHE A 29 -18.83 12.82 32.33
CA PHE A 29 -17.96 11.88 31.63
C PHE A 29 -17.70 10.60 32.44
N THR A 30 -17.91 10.64 33.76
CA THR A 30 -17.86 9.45 34.61
C THR A 30 -19.06 8.51 34.41
N ASP A 31 -20.20 8.99 33.92
CA ASP A 31 -21.38 8.17 33.60
C ASP A 31 -21.15 7.27 32.38
N TYR A 32 -20.29 7.69 31.46
CA TYR A 32 -19.83 6.83 30.35
C TYR A 32 -19.18 5.53 30.83
N ALA A 33 -18.52 5.56 31.99
CA ALA A 33 -17.85 4.40 32.56
C ALA A 33 -18.78 3.57 33.47
N ARG A 34 -19.79 4.18 34.08
CA ARG A 34 -20.60 3.57 35.16
C ARG A 34 -21.98 3.09 34.73
N SER A 35 -22.67 3.78 33.84
CA SER A 35 -24.10 3.57 33.60
C SER A 35 -24.49 3.51 32.12
N MET A 36 -23.65 3.98 31.19
CA MET A 36 -23.91 3.80 29.75
C MET A 36 -23.48 2.42 29.27
N HIS A 37 -24.41 1.74 28.61
CA HIS A 37 -24.13 0.48 27.90
C HIS A 37 -23.24 0.77 26.68
N THR A 38 -21.92 0.80 26.89
CA THR A 38 -20.96 0.92 25.78
C THR A 38 -20.80 -0.44 25.13
N LEU A 39 -21.17 -0.55 23.85
CA LEU A 39 -20.80 -1.71 23.04
C LEU A 39 -19.28 -1.64 22.80
N ARG A 40 -18.51 -2.24 23.71
CA ARG A 40 -17.09 -2.47 23.48
C ARG A 40 -16.96 -3.47 22.34
N THR A 41 -16.53 -3.01 21.17
CA THR A 41 -16.11 -3.92 20.10
C THR A 41 -15.08 -4.86 20.70
N LYS A 42 -15.33 -6.18 20.66
CA LYS A 42 -14.34 -7.17 21.08
C LYS A 42 -12.99 -6.83 20.43
N PRO A 43 -11.86 -6.87 21.15
CA PRO A 43 -10.56 -6.65 20.54
C PRO A 43 -10.47 -7.58 19.33
N ARG A 44 -10.47 -6.99 18.14
CA ARG A 44 -10.36 -7.73 16.88
C ARG A 44 -8.92 -8.19 16.76
N HIS A 45 -8.57 -9.25 17.47
CA HIS A 45 -7.46 -10.13 17.11
C HIS A 45 -7.85 -11.04 15.92
N ALA A 46 -9.08 -10.90 15.39
CA ALA A 46 -9.59 -11.65 14.27
C ALA A 46 -8.78 -11.33 12.98
N GLY A 47 -7.91 -12.29 12.63
CA GLY A 47 -7.39 -12.54 11.29
C GLY A 47 -6.89 -11.32 10.53
N ARG A 48 -5.73 -10.78 10.91
CA ARG A 48 -4.98 -9.92 9.97
C ARG A 48 -4.85 -10.67 8.65
N LYS A 49 -5.06 -9.98 7.53
CA LYS A 49 -4.79 -10.58 6.22
C LYS A 49 -3.38 -11.16 6.23
N PRO A 50 -3.20 -12.41 5.77
CA PRO A 50 -1.88 -13.02 5.78
C PRO A 50 -0.94 -12.14 4.95
N ALA A 51 0.13 -11.68 5.60
CA ALA A 51 1.18 -10.89 5.00
C ALA A 51 2.45 -11.75 5.01
N PRO A 52 2.59 -12.73 4.09
CA PRO A 52 3.74 -13.63 4.08
C PRO A 52 5.07 -12.86 3.99
N TRP A 53 5.06 -11.72 3.30
CA TRP A 53 6.19 -10.79 3.20
C TRP A 53 6.61 -10.15 4.53
N ALA A 54 5.74 -10.10 5.54
CA ALA A 54 6.08 -9.53 6.85
C ALA A 54 6.86 -10.52 7.73
N TYR A 55 6.79 -11.82 7.43
CA TYR A 55 7.42 -12.90 8.21
C TYR A 55 8.71 -13.44 7.59
N CYS A 56 8.97 -13.16 6.31
CA CYS A 56 10.22 -13.49 5.66
C CYS A 56 11.13 -12.24 5.59
N ASP A 57 12.26 -12.26 6.30
CA ASP A 57 13.17 -11.11 6.40
C ASP A 57 13.76 -10.70 5.04
N GLU A 58 14.07 -11.67 4.17
CA GLU A 58 14.59 -11.41 2.83
C GLU A 58 13.56 -10.66 1.97
N THR A 59 12.31 -11.14 1.99
CA THR A 59 11.24 -10.52 1.21
C THR A 59 10.85 -9.16 1.78
N LEU A 60 10.88 -9.02 3.12
CA LEU A 60 10.64 -7.76 3.79
C LEU A 60 11.70 -6.72 3.43
N ARG A 61 12.98 -7.10 3.47
CA ARG A 61 14.10 -6.20 3.13
C ARG A 61 13.98 -5.66 1.72
N GLU A 62 13.72 -6.53 0.74
CA GLU A 62 13.54 -6.11 -0.65
C GLU A 62 12.30 -5.21 -0.82
N LEU A 63 11.20 -5.53 -0.11
CA LEU A 63 9.98 -4.72 -0.14
C LEU A 63 10.20 -3.31 0.43
N LEU A 64 10.93 -3.21 1.54
CA LEU A 64 11.25 -1.93 2.18
C LEU A 64 12.09 -1.04 1.25
N LEU A 65 13.13 -1.59 0.63
CA LEU A 65 13.95 -0.85 -0.34
C LEU A 65 13.10 -0.40 -1.53
N THR A 66 12.33 -1.31 -2.14
CA THR A 66 11.43 -0.99 -3.26
C THR A 66 10.43 0.12 -2.90
N TYR A 67 9.85 0.06 -1.70
CA TYR A 67 8.93 1.07 -1.20
C TYR A 67 9.61 2.44 -1.06
N LEU A 68 10.82 2.49 -0.49
CA LEU A 68 11.55 3.74 -0.27
C LEU A 68 12.11 4.33 -1.57
N GLU A 69 12.58 3.50 -2.49
CA GLU A 69 12.95 3.92 -3.84
C GLU A 69 11.77 4.59 -4.55
N HIS A 70 10.58 4.01 -4.44
CA HIS A 70 9.36 4.62 -4.98
C HIS A 70 9.00 5.93 -4.27
N ARG A 71 9.20 6.01 -2.94
CA ARG A 71 8.92 7.21 -2.15
C ARG A 71 9.84 8.38 -2.50
N PHE A 72 11.14 8.10 -2.72
CA PHE A 72 12.14 9.11 -3.09
C PHE A 72 12.36 9.26 -4.59
N TYR A 73 11.58 8.53 -5.41
CA TYR A 73 11.67 8.53 -6.85
C TYR A 73 13.06 8.17 -7.40
N LEU A 74 13.72 7.23 -6.72
CA LEU A 74 15.00 6.66 -7.09
C LEU A 74 14.79 5.47 -8.04
N ARG A 75 15.77 5.21 -8.89
CA ARG A 75 15.83 4.00 -9.70
C ARG A 75 17.03 3.18 -9.23
N PRO A 76 16.85 1.91 -8.83
CA PRO A 76 17.99 1.05 -8.55
C PRO A 76 18.80 0.85 -9.83
N ALA A 77 20.13 0.89 -9.73
CA ALA A 77 20.99 0.47 -10.83
C ALA A 77 21.02 -1.06 -10.89
N HIS A 78 21.28 -1.59 -12.08
CA HIS A 78 21.37 -3.03 -12.25
C HIS A 78 22.59 -3.56 -11.49
N GLY A 79 22.38 -4.55 -10.61
CA GLY A 79 23.43 -5.13 -9.78
C GLY A 79 23.84 -4.30 -8.56
N ASP A 80 23.09 -3.25 -8.20
CA ASP A 80 23.31 -2.58 -6.91
C ASP A 80 23.11 -3.56 -5.75
N ASP A 81 24.08 -3.60 -4.82
CA ASP A 81 23.93 -4.30 -3.56
C ASP A 81 22.88 -3.60 -2.66
N LEU A 82 22.30 -4.36 -1.73
CA LEU A 82 21.28 -3.88 -0.78
C LEU A 82 21.79 -2.71 0.07
N SER A 83 23.07 -2.76 0.48
CA SER A 83 23.74 -1.70 1.24
C SER A 83 23.80 -0.39 0.44
N ALA A 84 24.28 -0.46 -0.80
CA ALA A 84 24.38 0.68 -1.70
C ALA A 84 23.00 1.29 -2.02
N ARG A 85 21.95 0.48 -2.13
CA ARG A 85 20.57 0.97 -2.29
C ARG A 85 20.10 1.75 -1.07
N LEU A 86 20.38 1.25 0.14
CA LEU A 86 20.05 1.92 1.40
C LEU A 86 20.75 3.28 1.51
N GLU A 87 22.05 3.35 1.23
CA GLU A 87 22.82 4.60 1.27
C GLU A 87 22.27 5.66 0.29
N LYS A 88 21.86 5.24 -0.91
CA LYS A 88 21.21 6.13 -1.89
C LYS A 88 19.87 6.67 -1.37
N ILE A 89 19.08 5.83 -0.70
CA ILE A 89 17.83 6.23 -0.07
C ILE A 89 18.07 7.23 1.06
N GLU A 90 19.01 6.94 1.95
CA GLU A 90 19.36 7.81 3.07
C GLU A 90 19.87 9.16 2.60
N SER A 91 20.79 9.17 1.64
CA SER A 91 21.30 10.42 1.06
C SER A 91 20.19 11.24 0.39
N ALA A 92 19.20 10.59 -0.25
CA ALA A 92 18.03 11.27 -0.81
C ALA A 92 17.10 11.83 0.27
N ALA A 93 16.90 11.10 1.37
CA ALA A 93 16.13 11.56 2.53
C ALA A 93 16.78 12.78 3.20
N GLN A 94 18.10 12.73 3.43
CA GLN A 94 18.88 13.82 4.03
C GLN A 94 18.82 15.10 3.18
N LYS A 95 18.88 14.97 1.85
CA LYS A 95 18.69 16.11 0.93
C LYS A 95 17.34 16.79 1.10
N GLN A 96 16.30 16.06 1.49
CA GLN A 96 14.97 16.61 1.77
C GLN A 96 14.82 17.20 3.18
N ALA A 97 15.74 16.91 4.12
CA ALA A 97 15.64 17.34 5.52
C ALA A 97 15.64 18.86 5.66
N LYS A 98 16.70 19.53 5.16
CA LYS A 98 16.89 20.99 5.24
C LYS A 98 15.72 21.78 4.64
N PRO A 99 15.28 21.54 3.39
CA PRO A 99 14.16 22.29 2.82
C PRO A 99 12.84 22.03 3.55
N THR A 100 12.64 20.81 4.08
CA THR A 100 11.45 20.49 4.87
C THR A 100 11.44 21.23 6.20
N ALA A 101 12.57 21.30 6.90
CA ALA A 101 12.71 22.06 8.13
C ALA A 101 12.48 23.57 7.92
N ALA A 102 13.07 24.15 6.86
CA ALA A 102 12.86 25.56 6.52
C ALA A 102 11.38 25.87 6.21
N ARG A 103 10.69 24.98 5.49
CA ARG A 103 9.25 25.09 5.23
C ARG A 103 8.45 24.99 6.52
N LEU A 104 8.76 24.03 7.39
CA LEU A 104 8.09 23.86 8.68
C LEU A 104 8.21 25.14 9.51
N GLN A 105 9.41 25.72 9.63
CA GLN A 105 9.62 26.99 10.33
C GLN A 105 8.79 28.14 9.74
N LYS A 106 8.67 28.22 8.42
CA LYS A 106 7.81 29.22 7.77
C LYS A 106 6.33 29.05 8.18
N TYR A 107 5.83 27.81 8.19
CA TYR A 107 4.45 27.52 8.62
C TYR A 107 4.24 27.80 10.11
N VAL A 108 5.21 27.50 10.97
CA VAL A 108 5.13 27.80 12.41
C VAL A 108 5.08 29.31 12.66
N ARG A 109 5.87 30.11 11.92
CA ARG A 109 5.81 31.59 12.03
C ARG A 109 4.45 32.15 11.57
N ALA A 110 3.84 31.52 10.59
CA ALA A 110 2.53 31.89 10.05
C ALA A 110 1.38 31.07 10.67
N TYR A 111 1.58 30.48 11.87
CA TYR A 111 0.68 29.45 12.42
C TYR A 111 -0.79 29.85 12.46
N ARG A 112 -1.09 31.13 12.71
CA ARG A 112 -2.45 31.66 12.77
C ARG A 112 -3.22 31.52 11.44
N ASP A 113 -2.50 31.58 10.32
CA ASP A 113 -3.06 31.54 8.96
C ASP A 113 -2.67 30.24 8.21
N ALA A 114 -1.90 29.36 8.85
CA ALA A 114 -1.39 28.15 8.26
C ALA A 114 -2.43 27.02 8.28
N ASP A 115 -2.53 26.28 7.17
CA ASP A 115 -3.27 25.02 7.14
C ASP A 115 -2.61 24.01 8.11
N ALA A 116 -3.32 23.74 9.22
CA ALA A 116 -2.88 22.84 10.28
C ALA A 116 -2.53 21.44 9.73
N VAL A 117 -3.20 20.98 8.66
CA VAL A 117 -2.92 19.68 8.04
C VAL A 117 -1.57 19.69 7.33
N GLN A 118 -1.21 20.79 6.64
CA GLN A 118 0.09 20.90 5.97
C GLN A 118 1.23 20.98 6.97
N LEU A 119 1.07 21.77 8.03
CA LEU A 119 2.05 21.85 9.12
C LEU A 119 2.33 20.46 9.69
N GLN A 120 1.26 19.75 10.02
CA GLN A 120 1.29 18.38 10.52
C GLN A 120 1.96 17.37 9.58
N ASN A 121 1.77 17.52 8.27
CA ASN A 121 2.40 16.68 7.26
C ASN A 121 3.90 16.95 7.14
N HIS A 122 4.32 18.22 7.22
CA HIS A 122 5.73 18.60 7.21
C HIS A 122 6.46 18.12 8.46
N ASP A 123 5.83 18.24 9.61
CA ASP A 123 6.34 17.75 10.89
C ASP A 123 6.58 16.23 10.85
N THR A 124 5.57 15.46 10.41
CA THR A 124 5.70 13.99 10.29
C THR A 124 6.82 13.60 9.31
N ARG A 125 6.97 14.33 8.20
CA ARG A 125 8.07 14.08 7.24
C ARG A 125 9.44 14.33 7.85
N LEU A 126 9.58 15.41 8.63
CA LEU A 126 10.84 15.76 9.28
C LEU A 126 11.22 14.71 10.33
N LEU A 127 10.27 14.27 11.15
CA LEU A 127 10.45 13.20 12.14
C LEU A 127 10.93 11.90 11.47
N MET A 128 10.33 11.51 10.34
CA MET A 128 10.76 10.33 9.60
C MET A 128 12.17 10.45 9.03
N THR A 129 12.58 11.64 8.59
CA THR A 129 13.94 11.86 8.09
C THR A 129 14.97 11.81 9.21
N GLN A 130 14.64 12.34 10.40
CA GLN A 130 15.56 12.36 11.55
C GLN A 130 15.79 10.97 12.16
N ARG A 131 14.74 10.15 12.24
CA ARG A 131 14.81 8.79 12.83
C ARG A 131 15.23 7.70 11.86
N GLY A 132 15.27 8.02 10.56
CA GLY A 132 15.50 7.04 9.51
C GLY A 132 14.20 6.42 8.99
N HIS A 133 14.05 6.43 7.67
CA HIS A 133 12.82 5.95 7.03
C HIS A 133 12.73 4.43 7.04
N ALA A 134 13.86 3.73 6.88
CA ALA A 134 13.89 2.28 6.79
C ALA A 134 13.58 1.65 8.15
N GLU A 135 14.20 2.16 9.21
CA GLU A 135 14.08 1.73 10.59
C GLU A 135 12.66 1.90 11.11
N LEU A 136 12.05 3.07 10.86
CA LEU A 136 10.66 3.32 11.26
C LEU A 136 9.68 2.38 10.57
N VAL A 137 9.84 2.16 9.26
CA VAL A 137 8.93 1.31 8.50
C VAL A 137 9.13 -0.16 8.88
N ALA A 138 10.38 -0.61 9.07
CA ALA A 138 10.69 -1.95 9.55
C ALA A 138 10.11 -2.20 10.96
N SER A 139 10.29 -1.24 11.87
CA SER A 139 9.73 -1.31 13.23
C SER A 139 8.20 -1.38 13.21
N LEU A 140 7.56 -0.58 12.34
CA LEU A 140 6.11 -0.62 12.16
C LEU A 140 5.62 -2.00 11.69
N VAL A 141 6.30 -2.60 10.71
CA VAL A 141 5.94 -3.94 10.23
C VAL A 141 6.12 -4.99 11.32
N TYR A 142 7.22 -4.91 12.08
CA TYR A 142 7.49 -5.81 13.19
C TYR A 142 6.40 -5.73 14.28
N LEU A 143 6.13 -4.52 14.80
CA LEU A 143 5.11 -4.30 15.83
C LEU A 143 3.72 -4.72 15.35
N TYR A 144 3.37 -4.32 14.12
CA TYR A 144 2.04 -4.59 13.59
C TYR A 144 1.82 -6.07 13.28
N TYR A 145 2.70 -6.72 12.50
CA TYR A 145 2.46 -8.09 12.04
C TYR A 145 2.98 -9.15 13.01
N ARG A 146 4.20 -9.00 13.54
CA ARG A 146 4.83 -10.04 14.36
C ARG A 146 4.41 -9.96 15.82
N VAL A 147 4.36 -8.76 16.41
CA VAL A 147 4.05 -8.61 17.84
C VAL A 147 2.55 -8.69 18.11
N GLY A 148 1.71 -8.12 17.25
CA GLY A 148 0.27 -8.10 17.56
C GLY A 148 -0.34 -6.72 17.72
N PHE A 149 0.40 -5.64 17.56
CA PHE A 149 -0.08 -4.30 17.92
C PHE A 149 -1.14 -3.77 16.95
N THR A 150 -2.09 -2.99 17.46
CA THR A 150 -3.03 -2.24 16.62
C THR A 150 -2.32 -1.06 15.98
N SER A 151 -2.96 -0.41 14.99
CA SER A 151 -2.38 0.80 14.38
C SER A 151 -2.27 1.97 15.35
N ASN A 152 -3.07 1.98 16.43
CA ASN A 152 -3.00 3.00 17.47
C ASN A 152 -1.81 2.73 18.38
N ASP A 153 -1.65 1.49 18.85
CA ASP A 153 -0.50 1.11 19.69
C ASP A 153 0.84 1.30 18.94
N CYS A 154 0.87 1.02 17.63
CA CYS A 154 2.04 1.29 16.80
C CYS A 154 2.32 2.79 16.64
N ALA A 155 1.27 3.61 16.56
CA ALA A 155 1.39 5.05 16.46
C ALA A 155 1.97 5.64 17.75
N ASP A 156 1.50 5.17 18.91
CA ASP A 156 2.02 5.58 20.21
C ASP A 156 3.49 5.16 20.38
N ALA A 157 3.82 3.90 20.06
CA ALA A 157 5.18 3.38 20.17
C ALA A 157 6.19 4.07 19.23
N LEU A 158 5.76 4.47 18.04
CA LEU A 158 6.64 5.07 17.02
C LEU A 158 6.52 6.61 16.96
N SER A 159 5.70 7.22 17.82
CA SER A 159 5.38 8.64 17.78
C SER A 159 4.90 9.08 16.38
N LEU A 160 4.10 8.24 15.75
CA LEU A 160 3.47 8.48 14.45
C LEU A 160 1.97 8.70 14.63
N LYS A 161 1.29 9.16 13.58
CA LYS A 161 -0.16 9.29 13.59
C LYS A 161 -0.81 7.97 13.16
N PRO A 162 -1.92 7.53 13.78
CA PRO A 162 -2.58 6.29 13.39
C PRO A 162 -3.00 6.20 11.91
N PRO A 163 -3.50 7.29 11.26
CA PRO A 163 -3.72 7.29 9.81
C PRO A 163 -2.44 7.05 9.00
N HIS A 164 -1.30 7.56 9.48
CA HIS A 164 -0.02 7.41 8.79
C HIS A 164 0.48 5.97 8.83
N CYS A 165 0.39 5.30 9.99
CA CYS A 165 0.71 3.88 10.12
C CYS A 165 -0.12 3.03 9.13
N ARG A 166 -1.44 3.26 9.07
CA ARG A 166 -2.33 2.56 8.12
C ARG A 166 -1.95 2.81 6.67
N GLN A 167 -1.62 4.05 6.31
CA GLN A 167 -1.19 4.39 4.95
C GLN A 167 0.11 3.69 4.56
N ILE A 168 1.10 3.62 5.47
CA ILE A 168 2.36 2.92 5.21
C ILE A 168 2.08 1.43 4.98
N LEU A 169 1.34 0.78 5.89
CA LEU A 169 1.00 -0.64 5.78
C LEU A 169 0.23 -0.96 4.49
N ALA A 170 -0.76 -0.13 4.15
CA ALA A 170 -1.52 -0.29 2.90
C ALA A 170 -0.63 -0.14 1.66
N ARG A 171 0.29 0.82 1.65
CA ARG A 171 1.23 1.03 0.53
C ARG A 171 2.22 -0.11 0.38
N LEU A 172 2.71 -0.67 1.49
CA LEU A 172 3.59 -1.84 1.47
C LEU A 172 2.88 -3.06 0.87
N ALA A 173 1.64 -3.33 1.29
CA ALA A 173 0.85 -4.43 0.72
C ALA A 173 0.65 -4.26 -0.78
N ILE A 174 0.27 -3.06 -1.24
CA ILE A 174 0.12 -2.75 -2.67
C ILE A 174 1.46 -2.93 -3.42
N MET A 175 2.57 -2.50 -2.82
CA MET A 175 3.90 -2.63 -3.42
C MET A 175 4.30 -4.10 -3.58
N TYR A 176 4.03 -4.92 -2.56
CA TYR A 176 4.29 -6.35 -2.59
C TYR A 176 3.50 -7.03 -3.71
N ASP A 177 2.17 -6.84 -3.75
CA ASP A 177 1.30 -7.44 -4.75
C ASP A 177 1.70 -7.05 -6.18
N ARG A 178 2.29 -5.85 -6.32
CA ARG A 178 2.66 -5.30 -7.62
C ARG A 178 4.03 -5.72 -8.14
N PHE A 179 5.03 -5.84 -7.26
CA PHE A 179 6.43 -6.02 -7.67
C PHE A 179 7.09 -7.31 -7.14
N LEU A 180 6.65 -7.85 -6.00
CA LEU A 180 7.36 -8.95 -5.33
C LEU A 180 6.56 -10.25 -5.24
N ALA A 181 5.23 -10.20 -5.31
CA ALA A 181 4.40 -11.39 -5.27
C ALA A 181 4.77 -12.37 -6.41
N PRO A 182 4.57 -13.70 -6.25
CA PRO A 182 4.87 -14.68 -7.30
C PRO A 182 4.17 -14.37 -8.63
N HIS A 183 2.95 -13.84 -8.55
CA HIS A 183 2.10 -13.46 -9.68
C HIS A 183 2.09 -11.95 -9.93
N ALA A 184 3.06 -11.21 -9.39
CA ALA A 184 3.13 -9.76 -9.51
C ALA A 184 3.26 -9.34 -10.99
N PRO A 185 2.43 -8.39 -11.46
CA PRO A 185 2.45 -7.97 -12.86
C PRO A 185 3.76 -7.28 -13.26
N ASP A 186 4.38 -6.55 -12.33
CA ASP A 186 5.61 -5.79 -12.57
C ASP A 186 6.84 -6.50 -11.95
N ARG A 187 6.78 -7.82 -11.71
CA ARG A 187 7.87 -8.57 -11.07
C ARG A 187 9.19 -8.45 -11.82
N GLY A 188 10.25 -8.04 -11.12
CA GLY A 188 11.58 -7.86 -11.70
C GLY A 188 11.72 -6.67 -12.66
N LEU A 189 10.64 -5.91 -12.90
CA LEU A 189 10.74 -4.67 -13.67
C LEU A 189 11.28 -3.54 -12.78
N PRO A 190 12.18 -2.69 -13.33
CA PRO A 190 12.64 -1.52 -12.60
C PRO A 190 11.46 -0.59 -12.30
N VAL A 191 11.51 0.10 -11.15
CA VAL A 191 10.49 1.07 -10.76
C VAL A 191 10.49 2.25 -11.75
N LEU A 192 9.55 2.24 -12.70
CA LEU A 192 9.45 3.26 -13.74
C LEU A 192 8.53 4.42 -13.36
N ARG A 193 9.02 5.65 -13.62
CA ARG A 193 8.22 6.87 -13.48
C ARG A 193 7.11 6.94 -14.54
N GLY A 194 5.89 7.19 -14.10
CA GLY A 194 4.76 7.54 -14.98
C GLY A 194 4.13 6.36 -15.75
N HIS A 195 2.87 6.52 -16.13
CA HIS A 195 2.16 5.54 -16.98
C HIS A 195 2.79 5.44 -18.37
N ALA A 196 3.35 6.54 -18.89
CA ALA A 196 3.95 6.61 -20.23
C ALA A 196 5.29 5.86 -20.33
N ALA A 197 6.18 5.94 -19.34
CA ALA A 197 7.42 5.15 -19.38
C ALA A 197 7.13 3.65 -19.18
N ARG A 198 6.10 3.31 -18.40
CA ARG A 198 5.58 1.94 -18.26
C ARG A 198 5.04 1.40 -19.59
N ALA A 199 4.22 2.17 -20.30
CA ALA A 199 3.74 1.80 -21.63
C ALA A 199 4.90 1.58 -22.61
N ARG A 200 5.92 2.43 -22.56
CA ARG A 200 7.13 2.34 -23.41
C ARG A 200 8.04 1.16 -23.07
N LEU A 201 8.19 0.79 -21.80
CA LEU A 201 8.97 -0.39 -21.43
C LEU A 201 8.19 -1.67 -21.72
N ALA A 202 6.90 -1.71 -21.38
CA ALA A 202 6.03 -2.83 -21.72
C ALA A 202 5.95 -3.04 -23.25
N SER A 203 5.94 -1.97 -24.05
CA SER A 203 6.00 -2.09 -25.50
C SER A 203 7.38 -2.55 -25.99
N ARG A 204 8.47 -2.20 -25.30
CA ARG A 204 9.83 -2.67 -25.63
C ARG A 204 10.07 -4.12 -25.23
N THR A 205 9.53 -4.59 -24.10
CA THR A 205 9.66 -5.99 -23.68
C THR A 205 8.79 -6.92 -24.54
N ARG A 206 7.69 -6.42 -25.12
CA ARG A 206 6.93 -7.12 -26.18
C ARG A 206 7.73 -7.36 -27.47
N ILE A 207 8.83 -6.63 -27.70
CA ILE A 207 9.65 -6.81 -28.90
C ILE A 207 10.64 -7.99 -28.74
N ARG A 208 10.85 -8.51 -27.52
CA ARG A 208 11.80 -9.62 -27.30
C ARG A 208 11.19 -10.93 -26.80
N ALA A 209 9.95 -10.93 -26.34
CA ALA A 209 9.18 -12.15 -26.12
C ALA A 209 7.93 -12.08 -27.00
N GLY A 210 7.82 -12.99 -27.96
CA GLY A 210 6.68 -13.08 -28.87
C GLY A 210 5.37 -13.08 -28.08
N VAL A 211 4.63 -11.97 -28.18
CA VAL A 211 3.34 -11.73 -27.51
C VAL A 211 2.26 -12.73 -27.97
N GLY A 212 2.55 -13.55 -28.99
CA GLY A 212 1.71 -14.65 -29.44
C GLY A 212 1.64 -15.86 -28.49
N GLU A 213 2.59 -16.04 -27.56
CA GLU A 213 2.59 -17.25 -26.72
C GLU A 213 1.81 -17.09 -25.40
N LEU A 214 1.86 -15.94 -24.73
CA LEU A 214 1.19 -15.78 -23.44
C LEU A 214 -0.34 -15.67 -23.56
N TYR A 215 -0.85 -15.17 -24.69
CA TYR A 215 -2.29 -15.15 -24.97
C TYR A 215 -2.84 -16.49 -25.48
N SER A 216 -2.01 -17.33 -26.11
CA SER A 216 -2.44 -18.65 -26.60
C SER A 216 -2.52 -19.70 -25.48
N VAL A 217 -1.74 -19.58 -24.41
CA VAL A 217 -1.79 -20.48 -23.25
C VAL A 217 -3.10 -20.32 -22.45
N ARG A 218 -3.58 -19.09 -22.24
CA ARG A 218 -4.87 -18.84 -21.57
C ARG A 218 -6.07 -19.33 -22.38
N GLN A 219 -6.00 -19.26 -23.71
CA GLN A 219 -7.05 -19.81 -24.57
C GLN A 219 -6.99 -21.35 -24.69
N ARG A 220 -5.81 -21.96 -24.62
CA ARG A 220 -5.67 -23.43 -24.60
C ARG A 220 -6.17 -24.06 -23.31
N LEU A 221 -5.95 -23.43 -22.15
CA LEU A 221 -6.38 -23.99 -20.86
C LEU A 221 -7.91 -23.94 -20.64
N ARG A 222 -8.64 -23.09 -21.37
CA ARG A 222 -10.13 -23.06 -21.34
C ARG A 222 -10.80 -23.99 -22.35
N ARG A 223 -10.04 -24.68 -23.20
CA ARG A 223 -10.58 -25.59 -24.23
C ARG A 223 -10.36 -27.09 -23.93
N VAL A 224 -9.91 -27.44 -22.73
CA VAL A 224 -9.70 -28.83 -22.31
C VAL A 224 -10.78 -29.29 -21.32
N GLU A 225 -12.04 -28.91 -21.58
CA GLU A 225 -13.22 -29.51 -20.93
C GLU A 225 -14.09 -30.29 -21.93
N THR A 226 -13.50 -30.75 -23.05
CA THR A 226 -14.15 -31.71 -23.95
C THR A 226 -13.35 -33.02 -23.99
N PRO A 227 -14.00 -34.18 -23.80
CA PRO A 227 -13.30 -35.45 -23.84
C PRO A 227 -12.71 -35.71 -25.23
N LEU A 228 -11.44 -36.12 -25.25
CA LEU A 228 -10.69 -36.49 -26.45
C LEU A 228 -11.45 -37.55 -27.26
N LYS A 229 -12.04 -37.14 -28.40
CA LYS A 229 -12.44 -38.09 -29.46
C LYS A 229 -11.16 -38.63 -30.11
N LEU A 230 -10.79 -39.86 -29.74
CA LEU A 230 -9.82 -40.67 -30.49
C LEU A 230 -10.40 -40.99 -31.87
N GLY A 231 -10.00 -40.22 -32.88
CA GLY A 231 -10.49 -40.35 -34.26
C GLY A 231 -9.35 -40.59 -35.26
N GLY A 232 -9.16 -41.86 -35.62
CA GLY A 232 -8.70 -42.40 -36.91
C GLY A 232 -7.56 -41.70 -37.68
N ARG A 233 -6.36 -42.31 -37.66
CA ARG A 233 -5.39 -42.17 -38.76
C ARG A 233 -5.91 -42.89 -40.00
N LYS A 234 -5.96 -42.22 -41.16
CA LYS A 234 -6.07 -42.89 -42.47
C LYS A 234 -4.68 -43.43 -42.89
N PRO A 235 -4.61 -44.60 -43.53
CA PRO A 235 -3.36 -45.29 -43.85
C PRO A 235 -2.62 -44.63 -45.02
N VAL A 236 -1.29 -44.62 -44.94
CA VAL A 236 -0.37 -44.23 -46.01
C VAL A 236 -0.32 -45.36 -47.03
N GLY A 237 -0.68 -45.06 -48.29
CA GLY A 237 -0.67 -46.02 -49.39
C GLY A 237 0.72 -46.55 -49.71
N GLU A 238 0.78 -47.85 -49.92
CA GLU A 238 1.97 -48.64 -50.23
C GLU A 238 2.53 -48.38 -51.64
N ARG A 239 3.82 -48.70 -51.75
CA ARG A 239 4.69 -48.72 -52.92
C ARG A 239 4.15 -49.62 -54.03
N ASN A 240 4.40 -49.24 -55.29
CA ASN A 240 4.63 -50.21 -56.36
C ASN A 240 6.01 -49.94 -56.98
N GLY A 241 6.91 -50.90 -56.85
CA GLY A 241 8.09 -51.04 -57.68
C GLY A 241 7.87 -52.17 -58.67
N GLN A 242 8.34 -51.98 -59.91
CA GLN A 242 8.71 -52.99 -60.91
C GLN A 242 9.72 -52.28 -61.82
N GLY A 243 10.80 -52.86 -62.33
CA GLY A 243 11.29 -54.23 -62.36
C GLY A 243 12.62 -54.22 -63.13
N TRP A 244 13.37 -55.31 -63.01
CA TRP A 244 14.73 -55.53 -63.48
C TRP A 244 14.87 -55.63 -65.01
N GLY A 245 16.09 -55.39 -65.51
CA GLY A 245 16.52 -55.66 -66.89
C GLY A 245 17.82 -54.94 -67.23
#